data_AF-A0A7X8SM55-F1
#
_entry.id   AF-A0A7X8SM55-F1
#
_cell.length_a   1.000
_cell.length_b   1.000
_cell.length_c   1.000
_cell.angle_alpha   90.00
_cell.angle_beta   90.00
_cell.angle_gamma   90.00
#
_symmetry.space_group_name_H-M   'P 1'
#
loop_
_entity.id
_entity.type
_entity.pdbx_description
1 polymer ?
#
loop_
_entity_poly.entity_id
_entity_poly.type
_entity_poly.pdbx_seq_one_letter_code
_entity_poly.pdbx_strand_id
1 'polypeptide(L)'
;MLKKISYIFFFFLIFIIGILFTVTWRKKPGYTVHGIDVSYYQKQVNFSKVVDDGFSFVIIKATEGDYLKDRNFAVNWNAARHDQLIRGTYHFFRADIDPIKQANWFVKHVKLLPGDLPPVLDVETTENVSIPLLRERMTIWLNLVEKKFGIKPIIYTNLSFYNDYLSTSKALTKYPIWIAAYSKFFSPRLEGKNKWMIWQYDDNGSAKGIEGPVDLNVFQGTIGDLRRYCIPGRFEETPLEIHIPKELPSISR
;
A
#
# COMPACT_ATOMS: atom_id res chain seq x y z
N MET A 1 -19.26 41.27 35.68
CA MET A 1 -18.99 40.89 34.27
C MET A 1 -17.84 39.89 34.07
N LEU A 2 -16.91 39.69 35.02
CA LEU A 2 -15.75 38.79 34.79
C LEU A 2 -16.02 37.28 34.79
N LYS A 3 -17.14 36.77 35.34
CA LYS A 3 -17.41 35.33 35.42
C LYS A 3 -17.86 34.68 34.10
N LYS A 4 -18.36 35.44 33.12
CA LYS A 4 -18.82 34.89 31.81
C LYS A 4 -17.68 34.59 30.84
N ILE A 5 -16.52 35.23 30.99
CA ILE A 5 -15.35 35.05 30.08
C ILE A 5 -14.61 33.73 30.38
N SER A 6 -14.63 33.24 31.63
CA SER A 6 -13.96 32.00 32.04
C SER A 6 -14.64 30.73 31.50
N TYR A 7 -15.97 30.71 31.36
CA TYR A 7 -16.70 29.56 30.80
C TYR A 7 -16.48 29.37 29.30
N ILE A 8 -16.32 30.45 28.54
CA ILE A 8 -16.05 30.39 27.09
C ILE A 8 -14.66 29.80 26.84
N PHE A 9 -13.67 30.13 27.66
CA PHE A 9 -12.32 29.56 27.59
C PHE A 9 -12.28 28.06 27.94
N PHE A 10 -13.06 27.63 28.93
CA PHE A 10 -13.12 26.22 29.35
C PHE A 10 -13.80 25.32 28.30
N PHE A 11 -14.87 25.80 27.64
CA PHE A 11 -15.50 25.09 26.52
C PHE A 11 -14.61 25.06 25.27
N PHE A 12 -13.88 26.14 24.96
CA PHE A 12 -12.91 26.14 23.87
C PHE A 12 -11.77 25.13 24.11
N LEU A 13 -11.29 25.00 25.35
CA LEU A 13 -10.23 24.05 25.71
C LEU A 13 -10.68 22.59 25.59
N ILE A 14 -11.90 22.26 26.05
CA ILE A 14 -12.48 20.90 25.89
C ILE A 14 -12.72 20.57 24.41
N PHE A 15 -13.15 21.54 23.61
CA PHE A 15 -13.36 21.35 22.17
C PHE A 15 -12.03 21.14 21.42
N ILE A 16 -10.98 21.89 21.77
CA ILE A 16 -9.62 21.71 21.24
C ILE A 16 -9.04 20.34 21.62
N ILE A 17 -9.24 19.89 22.87
CA ILE A 17 -8.81 18.57 23.32
C ILE A 17 -9.58 17.48 22.55
N GLY A 18 -10.90 17.60 22.37
CA GLY A 18 -11.68 16.66 21.56
C GLY A 18 -11.22 16.55 20.10
N ILE A 19 -10.90 17.68 19.45
CA ILE A 19 -10.38 17.70 18.08
C ILE A 19 -8.99 17.07 18.01
N LEU A 20 -8.07 17.41 18.92
CA LEU A 20 -6.72 16.83 18.97
C LEU A 20 -6.75 15.33 19.26
N PHE A 21 -7.67 14.85 20.10
CA PHE A 21 -7.83 13.43 20.35
C PHE A 21 -8.33 12.71 19.08
N THR A 22 -9.31 13.22 18.33
CA THR A 22 -9.77 12.48 17.13
C THR A 22 -8.70 12.28 16.04
N VAL A 23 -7.73 13.19 15.93
CA VAL A 23 -6.64 13.13 14.92
C VAL A 23 -5.57 12.10 15.29
N THR A 24 -5.31 11.85 16.58
CA THR A 24 -4.22 10.97 17.02
C THR A 24 -4.55 9.48 16.92
N TRP A 25 -5.82 9.08 17.02
CA TRP A 25 -6.18 7.65 17.00
C TRP A 25 -6.16 7.06 15.60
N ARG A 26 -6.34 7.88 14.56
CA ARG A 26 -6.30 7.43 13.16
C ARG A 26 -4.89 7.10 12.71
N LYS A 27 -3.88 7.90 13.08
CA LYS A 27 -2.50 7.70 12.63
C LYS A 27 -1.74 6.83 13.61
N LYS A 28 -1.14 5.74 13.12
CA LYS A 28 -0.26 4.90 13.94
C LYS A 28 0.99 5.67 14.39
N PRO A 29 1.23 5.85 15.70
CA PRO A 29 2.46 6.46 16.20
C PRO A 29 3.71 5.66 15.81
N GLY A 30 4.82 6.35 15.57
CA GLY A 30 6.09 5.72 15.16
C GLY A 30 6.22 5.50 13.64
N TYR A 31 5.22 5.89 12.85
CA TYR A 31 5.22 5.81 11.40
C TYR A 31 4.91 7.17 10.78
N THR A 32 5.56 7.48 9.66
CA THR A 32 5.42 8.78 8.97
C THR A 32 4.71 8.65 7.63
N VAL A 33 4.51 7.43 7.13
CA VAL A 33 3.88 7.16 5.84
C VAL A 33 2.64 6.31 6.06
N HIS A 34 1.48 6.95 5.99
CA HIS A 34 0.17 6.31 6.10
C HIS A 34 -0.47 6.15 4.73
N GLY A 35 -1.28 5.12 4.60
CA GLY A 35 -2.10 4.88 3.43
C GLY A 35 -3.41 4.21 3.80
N ILE A 36 -4.24 4.03 2.78
CA ILE A 36 -5.50 3.31 2.86
C ILE A 36 -5.53 2.23 1.80
N ASP A 37 -6.42 1.26 1.93
CA ASP A 37 -6.80 0.41 0.81
C ASP A 37 -8.32 0.40 0.64
N VAL A 38 -8.75 0.34 -0.62
CA VAL A 38 -10.14 0.56 -1.00
C VAL A 38 -10.57 -0.38 -2.11
N SER A 39 -11.87 -0.65 -2.14
CA SER A 39 -12.55 -1.40 -3.18
C SER A 39 -13.87 -0.72 -3.53
N TYR A 40 -14.76 -1.42 -4.23
CA TYR A 40 -16.12 -0.97 -4.44
C TYR A 40 -16.92 -0.73 -3.14
N TYR A 41 -16.51 -1.32 -2.01
CA TYR A 41 -17.20 -1.18 -0.71
C TYR A 41 -17.20 0.27 -0.20
N GLN A 42 -16.11 1.02 -0.46
CA GLN A 42 -15.99 2.43 -0.08
C GLN A 42 -16.81 3.39 -0.97
N LYS A 43 -17.57 2.87 -1.95
CA LYS A 43 -18.45 3.64 -2.83
C LYS A 43 -17.70 4.79 -3.52
N GLN A 44 -18.03 6.05 -3.22
CA GLN A 44 -17.35 7.22 -3.75
C GLN A 44 -16.25 7.66 -2.79
N VAL A 45 -15.04 7.82 -3.32
CA VAL A 45 -13.88 8.29 -2.57
C VAL A 45 -13.44 9.65 -3.11
N ASN A 46 -13.35 10.65 -2.23
CA ASN A 46 -12.75 11.94 -2.55
C ASN A 46 -11.27 11.93 -2.14
N PHE A 47 -10.38 11.67 -3.09
CA PHE A 47 -8.95 11.50 -2.82
C PHE A 47 -8.24 12.80 -2.44
N SER A 48 -8.68 13.97 -2.93
CA SER A 48 -8.18 15.27 -2.45
C SER A 48 -8.38 15.40 -0.93
N LYS A 49 -9.54 15.02 -0.39
CA LYS A 49 -9.77 14.99 1.06
C LYS A 49 -8.93 13.94 1.78
N VAL A 50 -8.64 12.80 1.15
CA VAL A 50 -7.75 11.77 1.70
C VAL A 50 -6.31 12.30 1.83
N VAL A 51 -5.83 13.02 0.81
CA VAL A 51 -4.52 13.70 0.83
C VAL A 51 -4.48 14.77 1.91
N ASP A 52 -5.54 15.58 2.05
CA ASP A 52 -5.64 16.60 3.10
C ASP A 52 -5.71 15.99 4.53
N ASP A 53 -6.12 14.73 4.66
CA ASP A 53 -6.05 13.97 5.91
C ASP A 53 -4.62 13.43 6.20
N GLY A 54 -3.72 13.60 5.24
CA GLY A 54 -2.31 13.27 5.32
C GLY A 54 -2.00 11.80 5.06
N PHE A 55 -2.79 11.14 4.21
CA PHE A 55 -2.43 9.85 3.61
C PHE A 55 -1.59 10.08 2.36
N SER A 56 -0.59 9.22 2.16
CA SER A 56 0.42 9.34 1.10
C SER A 56 0.28 8.28 0.01
N PHE A 57 -0.39 7.17 0.31
CA PHE A 57 -0.61 6.09 -0.65
C PHE A 57 -2.00 5.46 -0.53
N VAL A 58 -2.44 4.83 -1.62
CA VAL A 58 -3.66 4.02 -1.66
C VAL A 58 -3.42 2.72 -2.43
N ILE A 59 -3.93 1.60 -1.94
CA ILE A 59 -3.96 0.32 -2.67
C ILE A 59 -5.40 -0.01 -3.06
N ILE A 60 -5.67 -0.23 -4.35
CA ILE A 60 -7.04 -0.30 -4.89
C ILE A 60 -7.32 -1.69 -5.43
N LYS A 61 -8.44 -2.31 -5.04
CA LYS A 61 -8.87 -3.59 -5.61
C LYS A 61 -9.06 -3.46 -7.12
N ALA A 62 -8.38 -4.30 -7.90
CA ALA A 62 -8.60 -4.38 -9.34
C ALA A 62 -9.52 -5.54 -9.71
N THR A 63 -9.22 -6.73 -9.21
CA THR A 63 -9.85 -7.97 -9.66
C THR A 63 -9.90 -9.00 -8.55
N GLU A 64 -10.73 -10.02 -8.76
CA GLU A 64 -10.86 -11.18 -7.88
C GLU A 64 -11.13 -12.43 -8.72
N GLY A 65 -10.43 -13.52 -8.39
CA GLY A 65 -10.52 -14.76 -9.17
C GLY A 65 -10.26 -14.52 -10.66
N ASP A 66 -10.83 -15.34 -11.54
CA ASP A 66 -10.73 -15.16 -12.99
C ASP A 66 -11.96 -14.49 -13.62
N TYR A 67 -12.84 -13.90 -12.79
CA TYR A 67 -14.18 -13.49 -13.20
C TYR A 67 -14.58 -12.07 -12.80
N LEU A 68 -14.07 -11.53 -11.69
CA LEU A 68 -14.53 -10.24 -11.17
C LEU A 68 -13.52 -9.14 -11.45
N LYS A 69 -14.01 -8.04 -12.01
CA LYS A 69 -13.33 -6.73 -12.04
C LYS A 69 -14.06 -5.82 -11.06
N ASP A 70 -13.32 -5.18 -10.17
CA ASP A 70 -13.91 -4.23 -9.24
C ASP A 70 -14.52 -3.05 -10.03
N ARG A 71 -15.81 -2.79 -9.77
CA ARG A 71 -16.59 -1.79 -10.52
C ARG A 71 -16.09 -0.36 -10.34
N ASN A 72 -15.42 -0.07 -9.22
CA ASN A 72 -14.89 1.26 -8.91
C ASN A 72 -13.39 1.39 -9.23
N PHE A 73 -12.71 0.30 -9.63
CA PHE A 73 -11.27 0.31 -9.91
C PHE A 73 -10.85 1.46 -10.84
N ALA A 74 -11.48 1.60 -12.01
CA ALA A 74 -11.05 2.60 -12.99
C ALA A 74 -11.22 4.05 -12.48
N VAL A 75 -12.31 4.33 -11.76
CA VAL A 75 -12.59 5.64 -11.18
C VAL A 75 -11.57 5.94 -10.08
N ASN A 76 -11.41 5.02 -9.14
CA ASN A 76 -10.49 5.18 -8.02
C ASN A 76 -9.03 5.27 -8.49
N TRP A 77 -8.64 4.43 -9.46
CA TRP A 77 -7.29 4.39 -10.02
C TRP A 77 -6.90 5.74 -10.62
N ASN A 78 -7.78 6.32 -11.45
CA ASN A 78 -7.51 7.60 -12.11
C ASN A 78 -7.54 8.78 -11.14
N ALA A 79 -8.52 8.81 -10.22
CA ALA A 79 -8.63 9.88 -9.23
C ALA A 79 -7.43 9.92 -8.27
N ALA A 80 -6.98 8.76 -7.78
CA ALA A 80 -5.79 8.68 -6.94
C ALA A 80 -4.53 9.24 -7.61
N ARG A 81 -4.36 9.03 -8.93
CA ARG A 81 -3.24 9.64 -9.67
C ARG A 81 -3.39 11.13 -9.85
N HIS A 82 -4.61 11.60 -10.13
CA HIS A 82 -4.89 13.03 -10.27
C HIS A 82 -4.52 13.80 -8.99
N ASP A 83 -4.86 13.22 -7.83
CA ASP A 83 -4.57 13.79 -6.51
C ASP A 83 -3.15 13.43 -6.00
N GLN A 84 -2.28 12.89 -6.87
CA GLN A 84 -0.86 12.64 -6.61
C GLN A 84 -0.56 11.65 -5.45
N LEU A 85 -1.51 10.78 -5.12
CA LEU A 85 -1.23 9.65 -4.23
C LEU A 85 -0.34 8.64 -4.94
N ILE A 86 0.60 8.04 -4.18
CA ILE A 86 1.26 6.82 -4.63
C ILE A 86 0.19 5.72 -4.65
N ARG A 87 -0.15 5.22 -5.83
CA ARG A 87 -1.22 4.21 -5.97
C ARG A 87 -0.65 2.82 -6.24
N GLY A 88 -1.23 1.82 -5.61
CA GLY A 88 -1.01 0.40 -5.84
C GLY A 88 -2.32 -0.31 -6.13
N THR A 89 -2.25 -1.56 -6.56
CA THR A 89 -3.46 -2.33 -6.83
C THR A 89 -3.30 -3.80 -6.48
N TYR A 90 -4.39 -4.41 -6.03
CA TYR A 90 -4.40 -5.79 -5.58
C TYR A 90 -5.37 -6.67 -6.37
N HIS A 91 -5.03 -7.96 -6.38
CA HIS A 91 -5.84 -9.05 -6.86
C HIS A 91 -6.24 -9.95 -5.69
N PHE A 92 -7.54 -10.06 -5.43
CA PHE A 92 -8.05 -10.98 -4.42
C PHE A 92 -7.98 -12.42 -4.98
N PHE A 93 -7.09 -13.22 -4.41
CA PHE A 93 -6.76 -14.55 -4.89
C PHE A 93 -7.77 -15.59 -4.39
N ARG A 94 -8.22 -16.45 -5.31
CA ARG A 94 -9.03 -17.63 -4.99
C ARG A 94 -8.19 -18.88 -5.17
N ALA A 95 -7.83 -19.51 -4.05
CA ALA A 95 -6.84 -20.59 -4.02
C ALA A 95 -7.28 -21.85 -4.78
N ASP A 96 -8.59 -22.05 -4.93
CA ASP A 96 -9.24 -23.14 -5.67
C ASP A 96 -9.32 -22.89 -7.18
N ILE A 97 -9.10 -21.65 -7.65
CA ILE A 97 -9.10 -21.27 -9.08
C ILE A 97 -7.70 -21.40 -9.70
N ASP A 98 -7.66 -21.67 -11.00
CA ASP A 98 -6.42 -21.73 -11.80
C ASP A 98 -5.60 -20.42 -11.68
N PRO A 99 -4.34 -20.48 -11.21
CA PRO A 99 -3.53 -19.28 -10.99
C PRO A 99 -3.12 -18.56 -12.28
N ILE A 100 -3.03 -19.27 -13.41
CA ILE A 100 -2.71 -18.68 -14.71
C ILE A 100 -3.90 -17.86 -15.21
N LYS A 101 -5.13 -18.38 -15.07
CA LYS A 101 -6.34 -17.61 -15.41
C LYS A 101 -6.47 -16.36 -14.57
N GLN A 102 -6.25 -16.46 -13.26
CA GLN A 102 -6.23 -15.33 -12.33
C GLN A 102 -5.18 -14.27 -12.71
N ALA A 103 -3.95 -14.69 -13.03
CA ALA A 103 -2.88 -13.77 -13.46
C ALA A 103 -3.23 -13.06 -14.77
N ASN A 104 -3.72 -13.81 -15.76
CA ASN A 104 -4.17 -13.24 -17.04
C ASN A 104 -5.34 -12.27 -16.85
N TRP A 105 -6.27 -12.58 -15.96
CA TRP A 105 -7.39 -11.71 -15.62
C TRP A 105 -6.94 -10.40 -14.99
N PHE A 106 -6.02 -10.45 -14.02
CA PHE A 106 -5.43 -9.25 -13.42
C PHE A 106 -4.70 -8.39 -14.46
N VAL A 107 -3.81 -9.01 -15.24
CA VAL A 107 -3.00 -8.31 -16.28
C VAL A 107 -3.86 -7.70 -17.38
N LYS A 108 -4.99 -8.31 -17.73
CA LYS A 108 -5.95 -7.76 -18.68
C LYS A 108 -6.56 -6.44 -18.21
N HIS A 109 -6.77 -6.28 -16.91
CA HIS A 109 -7.49 -5.14 -16.33
C HIS A 109 -6.58 -4.07 -15.74
N VAL A 110 -5.31 -4.38 -15.49
CA VAL A 110 -4.36 -3.49 -14.83
C VAL A 110 -3.29 -3.01 -15.80
N LYS A 111 -3.12 -1.69 -15.85
CA LYS A 111 -1.98 -1.02 -16.48
C LYS A 111 -1.26 -0.21 -15.43
N LEU A 112 -0.02 -0.60 -15.14
CA LEU A 112 0.86 0.13 -14.24
C LEU A 112 1.71 1.12 -15.02
N LEU A 113 1.95 2.27 -14.41
CA LEU A 113 2.79 3.34 -14.91
C LEU A 113 3.95 3.59 -13.93
N PRO A 114 5.03 4.26 -14.37
CA PRO A 114 6.01 4.82 -13.45
C PRO A 114 5.37 5.53 -12.26
N GLY A 115 5.93 5.26 -11.07
CA GLY A 115 5.43 5.77 -9.79
C GLY A 115 4.27 4.98 -9.17
N ASP A 116 3.72 3.96 -9.84
CA ASP A 116 2.78 3.02 -9.21
C ASP A 116 3.54 2.01 -8.33
N LEU A 117 2.92 1.56 -7.24
CA LEU A 117 3.45 0.47 -6.41
C LEU A 117 3.46 -0.86 -7.19
N PRO A 118 4.29 -1.84 -6.76
CA PRO A 118 4.20 -3.19 -7.30
C PRO A 118 2.79 -3.77 -7.12
N PRO A 119 2.36 -4.66 -8.03
CA PRO A 119 1.07 -5.32 -7.90
C PRO A 119 1.03 -6.20 -6.64
N VAL A 120 -0.13 -6.30 -6.02
CA VAL A 120 -0.32 -7.08 -4.79
C VAL A 120 -1.11 -8.35 -5.09
N LEU A 121 -0.61 -9.49 -4.61
CA LEU A 121 -1.39 -10.72 -4.47
C LEU A 121 -2.01 -10.75 -3.07
N ASP A 122 -3.32 -10.60 -2.98
CA ASP A 122 -4.07 -10.68 -1.74
C ASP A 122 -4.56 -12.12 -1.54
N VAL A 123 -4.10 -12.80 -0.49
CA VAL A 123 -4.48 -14.17 -0.14
C VAL A 123 -4.86 -14.25 1.34
N GLU A 124 -6.07 -14.72 1.61
CA GLU A 124 -6.62 -14.75 2.97
C GLU A 124 -7.11 -16.13 3.41
N THR A 125 -7.40 -17.02 2.45
CA THR A 125 -8.00 -18.33 2.68
C THR A 125 -7.29 -19.40 1.87
N THR A 126 -7.39 -20.65 2.32
CA THR A 126 -6.87 -21.81 1.57
C THR A 126 -7.89 -22.32 0.55
N GLU A 127 -9.17 -21.91 0.64
CA GLU A 127 -10.28 -22.49 -0.13
C GLU A 127 -10.25 -24.03 -0.13
N ASN A 128 -9.89 -24.62 1.02
CA ASN A 128 -9.71 -26.06 1.24
C ASN A 128 -8.67 -26.75 0.34
N VAL A 129 -7.82 -26.00 -0.39
CA VAL A 129 -6.71 -26.59 -1.12
C VAL A 129 -5.57 -26.95 -0.16
N SER A 130 -4.77 -27.96 -0.52
CA SER A 130 -3.62 -28.35 0.29
C SER A 130 -2.57 -27.24 0.33
N ILE A 131 -1.86 -27.09 1.46
CA ILE A 131 -0.83 -26.05 1.62
C ILE A 131 0.27 -26.11 0.54
N PRO A 132 0.77 -27.29 0.11
CA PRO A 132 1.69 -27.36 -1.02
C PRO A 132 1.09 -26.79 -2.31
N LEU A 133 -0.17 -27.11 -2.62
CA LEU A 133 -0.84 -26.63 -3.82
C LEU A 133 -1.12 -25.12 -3.75
N LEU A 134 -1.52 -24.60 -2.59
CA LEU A 134 -1.67 -23.15 -2.36
C LEU A 134 -0.37 -22.42 -2.70
N ARG A 135 0.75 -22.86 -2.12
CA ARG A 135 2.07 -22.23 -2.32
C ARG A 135 2.53 -22.30 -3.77
N GLU A 136 2.28 -23.43 -4.44
CA GLU A 136 2.56 -23.60 -5.86
C GLU A 136 1.76 -22.60 -6.70
N ARG A 137 0.44 -22.53 -6.48
CA ARG A 137 -0.46 -21.65 -7.24
C ARG A 137 -0.13 -20.17 -7.02
N MET A 138 0.15 -19.76 -5.78
CA MET A 138 0.66 -18.41 -5.49
C MET A 138 1.96 -18.13 -6.23
N THR A 139 2.91 -19.08 -6.22
CA THR A 139 4.20 -18.92 -6.90
C THR A 139 4.03 -18.73 -8.40
N ILE A 140 3.11 -19.48 -9.03
CA ILE A 140 2.77 -19.33 -10.46
C ILE A 140 2.24 -17.93 -10.75
N TRP A 141 1.25 -17.48 -9.98
CA TRP A 141 0.66 -16.14 -10.16
C TRP A 141 1.72 -15.04 -10.01
N LEU A 142 2.50 -15.09 -8.93
CA LEU A 142 3.53 -14.10 -8.61
C LEU A 142 4.59 -14.01 -9.72
N ASN A 143 5.07 -15.16 -10.22
CA ASN A 143 6.07 -15.18 -11.30
C ASN A 143 5.51 -14.63 -12.61
N LEU A 144 4.25 -14.92 -12.96
CA LEU A 144 3.62 -14.40 -14.18
C LEU A 144 3.43 -12.88 -14.12
N VAL A 145 3.00 -12.38 -12.97
CA VAL A 145 2.79 -10.94 -12.75
C VAL A 145 4.13 -10.19 -12.67
N GLU A 146 5.14 -10.75 -12.01
CA GLU A 146 6.51 -10.22 -12.01
C GLU A 146 7.06 -10.13 -13.43
N LYS A 147 6.92 -11.20 -14.23
CA LYS A 147 7.34 -11.22 -15.64
C LYS A 147 6.62 -10.16 -16.48
N LYS A 148 5.32 -9.92 -16.21
CA LYS A 148 4.53 -8.94 -16.96
C LYS A 148 4.95 -7.49 -16.68
N PHE A 149 5.13 -7.15 -15.41
CA PHE A 149 5.35 -5.76 -14.99
C PHE A 149 6.82 -5.42 -14.74
N GLY A 150 7.73 -6.40 -14.77
CA GLY A 150 9.16 -6.19 -14.55
C GLY A 150 9.50 -5.77 -13.12
N ILE A 151 8.60 -5.99 -12.17
CA ILE A 151 8.76 -5.63 -10.77
C ILE A 151 8.20 -6.72 -9.88
N LYS A 152 8.88 -6.98 -8.76
CA LYS A 152 8.50 -8.01 -7.80
C LYS A 152 7.18 -7.64 -7.10
N PRO A 153 6.12 -8.46 -7.22
CA PRO A 153 4.84 -8.23 -6.54
C PRO A 153 4.96 -8.27 -5.02
N ILE A 154 3.99 -7.67 -4.34
CA ILE A 154 3.82 -7.73 -2.88
C ILE A 154 2.82 -8.85 -2.55
N ILE A 155 3.01 -9.57 -1.44
CA ILE A 155 2.00 -10.50 -0.91
C ILE A 155 1.26 -9.81 0.23
N TYR A 156 -0.06 -9.70 0.12
CA TYR A 156 -0.94 -9.38 1.24
C TYR A 156 -1.52 -10.65 1.87
N THR A 157 -1.60 -10.66 3.20
CA THR A 157 -2.25 -11.70 4.00
C THR A 157 -2.41 -11.22 5.45
N ASN A 158 -3.25 -11.87 6.24
CA ASN A 158 -3.25 -11.71 7.69
C ASN A 158 -2.09 -12.47 8.37
N LEU A 159 -1.74 -12.05 9.60
CA LEU A 159 -0.59 -12.57 10.35
C LEU A 159 -0.66 -14.08 10.66
N SER A 160 -1.84 -14.61 11.02
CA SER A 160 -1.98 -16.04 11.31
C SER A 160 -1.72 -16.84 10.05
N PHE A 161 -2.40 -16.50 8.96
CA PHE A 161 -2.25 -17.18 7.68
C PHE A 161 -0.82 -17.14 7.16
N TYR A 162 -0.11 -16.01 7.33
CA TYR A 162 1.30 -15.92 6.99
C TYR A 162 2.14 -16.91 7.80
N ASN A 163 2.00 -16.92 9.13
CA ASN A 163 2.79 -17.76 10.02
C ASN A 163 2.52 -19.25 9.77
N ASP A 164 1.23 -19.61 9.66
CA ASP A 164 0.77 -20.98 9.51
C ASP A 164 1.16 -21.56 8.13
N TYR A 165 1.04 -20.75 7.06
CA TYR A 165 1.07 -21.28 5.70
C TYR A 165 2.15 -20.70 4.80
N LEU A 166 2.74 -19.54 5.07
CA LEU A 166 3.66 -18.90 4.12
C LEU A 166 5.11 -18.81 4.63
N SER A 167 5.31 -18.64 5.94
CA SER A 167 6.58 -18.34 6.61
C SER A 167 7.73 -19.31 6.28
N THR A 168 7.43 -20.58 6.02
CA THR A 168 8.41 -21.64 5.73
C THR A 168 8.67 -21.84 4.23
N SER A 169 7.93 -21.17 3.35
CA SER A 169 8.07 -21.32 1.91
C SER A 169 9.20 -20.44 1.35
N LYS A 170 10.34 -21.03 0.98
CA LYS A 170 11.45 -20.32 0.32
C LYS A 170 11.03 -19.58 -0.95
N ALA A 171 10.05 -20.11 -1.68
CA ALA A 171 9.55 -19.50 -2.90
C ALA A 171 8.77 -18.21 -2.63
N LEU A 172 8.10 -18.10 -1.47
CA LEU A 172 7.24 -16.97 -1.11
C LEU A 172 7.95 -15.95 -0.22
N THR A 173 8.91 -16.39 0.61
CA THR A 173 9.65 -15.49 1.52
C THR A 173 10.58 -14.51 0.78
N LYS A 174 10.78 -14.65 -0.54
CA LYS A 174 11.52 -13.68 -1.36
C LYS A 174 10.72 -12.43 -1.73
N TYR A 175 9.40 -12.39 -1.48
CA TYR A 175 8.52 -11.27 -1.84
C TYR A 175 8.33 -10.30 -0.66
N PRO A 176 8.19 -8.98 -0.91
CA PRO A 176 7.75 -8.04 0.10
C PRO A 176 6.37 -8.41 0.65
N ILE A 177 6.16 -8.16 1.95
CA ILE A 177 4.91 -8.55 2.63
C ILE A 177 4.14 -7.31 3.05
N TRP A 178 2.86 -7.26 2.70
CA TRP A 178 1.87 -6.38 3.32
C TRP A 178 1.08 -7.22 4.32
N ILE A 179 1.22 -6.96 5.62
CA ILE A 179 0.65 -7.82 6.67
C ILE A 179 -0.55 -7.15 7.33
N ALA A 180 -1.65 -7.88 7.49
CA ALA A 180 -2.76 -7.45 8.33
C ALA A 180 -2.62 -7.99 9.77
N ALA A 181 -2.66 -7.07 10.75
CA ALA A 181 -2.61 -7.40 12.17
C ALA A 181 -3.15 -6.24 13.03
N TYR A 182 -4.28 -6.43 13.70
CA TYR A 182 -5.02 -5.32 14.33
C TYR A 182 -4.64 -5.09 15.80
N SER A 183 -3.33 -5.03 16.08
CA SER A 183 -2.81 -4.76 17.42
C SER A 183 -2.67 -3.26 17.69
N LYS A 184 -3.29 -2.80 18.78
CA LYS A 184 -3.18 -1.39 19.22
C LYS A 184 -1.77 -1.04 19.69
N PHE A 185 -1.10 -1.96 20.38
CA PHE A 185 0.14 -1.66 21.12
C PHE A 185 1.43 -2.12 20.44
N PHE A 186 1.37 -3.19 19.64
CA PHE A 186 2.58 -3.83 19.12
C PHE A 186 2.55 -3.94 17.60
N SER A 187 3.66 -3.61 16.96
CA SER A 187 3.87 -3.92 15.55
C SER A 187 3.92 -5.44 15.34
N PRO A 188 3.41 -5.97 14.22
CA PRO A 188 3.43 -7.41 13.96
C PRO A 188 4.86 -7.93 13.85
N ARG A 189 5.07 -9.14 14.36
CA ARG A 189 6.30 -9.92 14.20
C ARG A 189 5.96 -11.16 13.38
N LEU A 190 6.52 -11.23 12.17
CA LEU A 190 6.36 -12.37 11.27
C LEU A 190 7.29 -13.49 11.73
N GLU A 191 6.84 -14.73 11.56
CA GLU A 191 7.72 -15.89 11.65
C GLU A 191 8.71 -15.96 10.47
N GLY A 192 9.86 -16.58 10.73
CA GLY A 192 10.93 -16.69 9.76
C GLY A 192 11.80 -15.42 9.66
N LYS A 193 12.32 -15.15 8.47
CA LYS A 193 13.32 -14.09 8.23
C LYS A 193 12.71 -12.81 7.63
N ASN A 194 11.46 -12.85 7.18
CA ASN A 194 10.85 -11.71 6.50
C ASN A 194 10.51 -10.59 7.48
N LYS A 195 10.60 -9.37 6.97
CA LYS A 195 9.98 -8.20 7.57
C LYS A 195 8.82 -7.78 6.68
N TRP A 196 7.79 -7.23 7.28
CA TRP A 196 6.70 -6.62 6.54
C TRP A 196 7.16 -5.28 5.95
N MET A 197 6.68 -4.95 4.76
CA MET A 197 6.88 -3.67 4.07
C MET A 197 5.75 -2.70 4.41
N ILE A 198 4.51 -3.20 4.43
CA ILE A 198 3.30 -2.46 4.77
C ILE A 198 2.59 -3.23 5.89
N TRP A 199 1.98 -2.50 6.81
CA TRP A 199 1.16 -3.05 7.87
C TRP A 199 -0.24 -2.44 7.82
N GLN A 200 -1.25 -3.27 7.56
CA GLN A 200 -2.66 -2.92 7.78
C GLN A 200 -2.99 -3.11 9.26
N TYR A 201 -3.22 -2.00 9.97
CA TYR A 201 -3.31 -1.97 11.43
C TYR A 201 -4.72 -1.76 11.96
N ASP A 202 -5.67 -1.42 11.10
CA ASP A 202 -7.06 -1.15 11.45
C ASP A 202 -7.95 -1.45 10.22
N ASP A 203 -9.01 -2.22 10.40
CA ASP A 203 -10.03 -2.58 9.40
C ASP A 203 -11.34 -1.77 9.58
N ASN A 204 -11.39 -0.93 10.62
CA ASN A 204 -12.54 -0.12 10.97
C ASN A 204 -12.13 1.34 11.20
N GLY A 205 -11.13 1.79 10.45
CA GLY A 205 -10.61 3.14 10.49
C GLY A 205 -11.53 4.15 9.80
N SER A 206 -11.07 5.40 9.77
CA SER A 206 -11.77 6.47 9.06
C SER A 206 -10.79 7.41 8.37
N ALA A 207 -11.14 7.84 7.16
CA ALA A 207 -10.40 8.83 6.38
C ALA A 207 -11.37 9.89 5.84
N LYS A 208 -10.97 11.16 5.86
CA LYS A 208 -11.76 12.22 5.20
C LYS A 208 -11.95 11.86 3.72
N GLY A 209 -13.16 12.09 3.22
CA GLY A 209 -13.50 11.78 1.82
C GLY A 209 -14.01 10.37 1.58
N ILE A 210 -14.12 9.54 2.62
CA ILE A 210 -14.73 8.21 2.57
C ILE A 210 -15.86 8.14 3.60
N GLU A 211 -17.03 7.67 3.17
CA GLU A 211 -18.15 7.38 4.06
C GLU A 211 -18.05 5.94 4.58
N GLY A 212 -18.07 5.78 5.91
CA GLY A 212 -17.98 4.46 6.55
C GLY A 212 -16.54 4.02 6.80
N PRO A 213 -16.34 2.74 7.17
CA PRO A 213 -15.05 2.20 7.54
C PRO A 213 -14.10 2.07 6.34
N VAL A 214 -12.82 2.27 6.62
CA VAL A 214 -11.73 2.06 5.66
C VAL A 214 -10.51 1.49 6.36
N ASP A 215 -9.82 0.60 5.65
CA ASP A 215 -8.62 -0.05 6.12
C ASP A 215 -7.45 0.94 6.14
N LEU A 216 -6.72 0.97 7.27
CA LEU A 216 -5.62 1.89 7.49
C LEU A 216 -4.29 1.15 7.49
N ASN A 217 -3.33 1.74 6.79
CA ASN A 217 -2.03 1.15 6.52
C ASN A 217 -0.89 2.09 6.92
N VAL A 218 0.23 1.49 7.33
CA VAL A 218 1.51 2.18 7.42
C VAL A 218 2.59 1.47 6.62
N PHE A 219 3.50 2.24 6.06
CA PHE A 219 4.70 1.71 5.41
C PHE A 219 5.90 1.74 6.36
N GLN A 220 6.74 0.70 6.30
CA GLN A 220 7.96 0.59 7.11
C GLN A 220 9.11 1.43 6.53
N GLY A 221 9.03 2.76 6.66
CA GLY A 221 10.11 3.65 6.25
C GLY A 221 9.63 5.07 5.95
N THR A 222 10.45 5.82 5.23
CA THR A 222 10.14 7.17 4.78
C THR A 222 9.38 7.17 3.45
N ILE A 223 8.83 8.32 3.07
CA ILE A 223 8.19 8.48 1.75
C ILE A 223 9.19 8.28 0.60
N GLY A 224 10.47 8.62 0.81
CA GLY A 224 11.53 8.36 -0.16
C GLY A 224 11.78 6.87 -0.35
N ASP A 225 11.74 6.09 0.72
CA ASP A 225 11.86 4.64 0.66
C ASP A 225 10.66 4.01 -0.06
N LEU A 226 9.44 4.46 0.21
CA LEU A 226 8.23 3.99 -0.50
C LEU A 226 8.33 4.25 -2.01
N ARG A 227 8.83 5.43 -2.42
CA ARG A 227 9.06 5.76 -3.84
C ARG A 227 10.08 4.84 -4.51
N ARG A 228 11.09 4.35 -3.79
CA ARG A 228 12.07 3.39 -4.34
C ARG A 228 11.47 2.01 -4.63
N TYR A 229 10.35 1.66 -4.00
CA TYR A 229 9.60 0.44 -4.33
C TYR A 229 8.66 0.61 -5.52
N CYS A 230 8.38 1.83 -5.95
CA CYS A 230 7.49 2.08 -7.09
C CYS A 230 8.16 1.68 -8.41
N ILE A 231 7.34 1.41 -9.42
CA ILE A 231 7.82 1.14 -10.78
C ILE A 231 8.68 2.30 -11.24
N PRO A 232 9.94 2.03 -11.66
CA PRO A 232 10.84 3.09 -12.07
C PRO A 232 10.29 3.78 -13.31
N GLY A 233 10.20 5.11 -13.25
CA GLY A 233 10.31 5.95 -14.44
C GLY A 233 11.80 6.13 -14.72
N ARG A 234 12.20 6.36 -15.97
CA ARG A 234 13.59 6.75 -16.26
C ARG A 234 14.00 7.88 -15.32
N PHE A 235 15.11 7.70 -14.60
CA PHE A 235 15.86 8.82 -14.06
C PHE A 235 16.80 9.29 -15.18
N GLU A 236 16.42 10.34 -15.92
CA GLU A 236 17.45 11.25 -16.42
C GLU A 236 17.60 12.36 -15.39
N GLU A 237 18.37 12.07 -14.34
CA GLU A 237 19.10 13.10 -13.64
C GLU A 237 20.58 12.92 -13.98
N THR A 238 21.06 13.64 -14.97
CA THR A 238 22.42 14.18 -14.92
C THR A 238 22.49 15.41 -15.82
N PRO A 239 22.86 16.56 -15.24
CA PRO A 239 24.02 17.24 -15.80
C PRO A 239 25.18 17.28 -14.80
N LEU A 240 26.28 16.66 -15.23
CA LEU A 240 27.67 17.09 -15.15
C LEU A 240 28.15 17.73 -13.83
N GLU A 241 29.06 17.03 -13.15
CA GLU A 241 30.09 17.69 -12.36
C GLU A 241 30.73 18.80 -13.19
N ILE A 242 30.59 20.05 -12.76
CA ILE A 242 31.42 21.14 -13.27
C ILE A 242 32.79 20.97 -12.63
N HIS A 243 33.64 20.12 -13.22
CA HIS A 243 35.08 20.28 -13.04
C HIS A 243 35.52 21.32 -14.06
N ILE A 244 35.78 22.55 -13.61
CA ILE A 244 36.50 23.55 -14.42
C ILE A 244 37.99 23.24 -14.20
N PRO A 245 38.73 22.68 -15.17
CA PRO A 245 40.18 22.73 -15.12
C PRO A 245 40.55 24.21 -15.21
N LYS A 246 41.16 24.74 -14.15
CA LYS A 246 41.89 26.00 -14.25
C LYS A 246 43.09 25.71 -15.16
N GLU A 247 43.03 26.27 -16.36
CA GLU A 247 44.07 26.33 -17.38
C GLU A 247 44.07 25.19 -18.43
N LEU A 248 44.02 25.61 -19.70
CA LEU A 248 44.27 24.78 -20.87
C LEU A 248 45.78 24.56 -20.98
N PRO A 249 46.28 23.31 -21.15
CA PRO A 249 47.67 23.07 -21.46
C PRO A 249 48.03 23.71 -22.82
N SER A 250 49.10 24.48 -22.84
CA SER A 250 49.67 25.08 -24.05
C SER A 250 50.16 23.98 -25.00
N ILE A 251 49.77 24.06 -26.27
CA ILE A 251 50.34 23.24 -27.32
C ILE A 251 51.60 23.98 -27.81
N SER A 252 52.77 23.49 -27.43
CA SER A 252 54.04 23.84 -28.10
C SER A 252 54.06 23.24 -29.50
N ARG A 253 54.56 24.02 -30.46
CA ARG A 253 54.77 23.63 -31.87
C ARG A 253 55.67 22.41 -32.02
#